data_AF-A0A1X6Z5H1-F1
#
_entry.id   AF-A0A1X6Z5H1-F1
#
_cell.length_a   1.000
_cell.length_b   1.000
_cell.length_c   1.000
_cell.angle_alpha   90.00
_cell.angle_beta   90.00
_cell.angle_gamma   90.00
#
_symmetry.space_group_name_H-M   'P 1'
#
loop_
_entity.id
_entity.type
_entity.pdbx_description
1 polymer ?
#
loop_
_entity_poly.entity_id
_entity_poly.type
_entity_poly.pdbx_seq_one_letter_code
_entity_poly.pdbx_strand_id
1 'polypeptide(L)' 'MDAAFIVPVLALITLLAGTVYALWSKHVTEQAKADPAHPKSRLAADTPSR' A
#
# COMPACT_ATOMS: atom_id res chain seq x y z
N MET A 1 1.37 -8.18 -33.12
CA MET A 1 2.15 -7.21 -32.32
C MET A 1 3.53 -7.78 -32.14
N ASP A 2 4.57 -6.98 -32.38
CA ASP A 2 5.96 -7.38 -32.23
C ASP A 2 6.37 -7.44 -30.74
N ALA A 3 7.32 -8.32 -30.40
CA ALA A 3 7.84 -8.47 -29.06
C ALA A 3 8.42 -7.14 -28.51
N ALA A 4 9.02 -6.34 -29.40
CA ALA A 4 9.53 -5.01 -29.07
C ALA A 4 8.44 -4.04 -28.59
N PHE A 5 7.18 -4.25 -28.97
CA PHE A 5 6.05 -3.41 -28.56
C PHE A 5 5.36 -3.93 -27.29
N ILE A 6 5.20 -5.25 -27.15
CA ILE A 6 4.45 -5.83 -26.02
C ILE A 6 5.23 -5.78 -24.70
N VAL A 7 6.56 -5.90 -24.75
CA VAL A 7 7.41 -5.92 -23.55
C VAL A 7 7.31 -4.59 -22.76
N PRO A 8 7.45 -3.40 -23.38
CA PRO A 8 7.25 -2.14 -22.66
C PRO A 8 5.83 -1.99 -22.09
N VAL A 9 4.80 -2.41 -22.83
CA VAL A 9 3.41 -2.33 -22.37
C VAL A 9 3.20 -3.18 -21.11
N LEU A 10 3.72 -4.41 -21.09
CA LEU A 10 3.65 -5.27 -19.90
C LEU A 10 4.44 -4.69 -18.73
N ALA A 11 5.59 -4.07 -18.97
CA ALA A 11 6.37 -3.40 -17.93
C ALA A 11 5.58 -2.23 -17.31
N LEU A 12 4.90 -1.43 -18.12
CA LEU A 12 4.05 -0.33 -17.63
C LEU A 12 2.87 -0.83 -16.80
N ILE A 13 2.20 -1.91 -17.24
CA ILE A 13 1.12 -2.54 -16.49
C ILE A 13 1.64 -3.07 -15.15
N THR A 14 2.82 -3.71 -15.14
CA THR A 14 3.43 -4.25 -13.92
C THR A 14 3.79 -3.14 -12.94
N LEU A 15 4.37 -2.04 -13.43
CA LEU A 15 4.68 -0.86 -12.63
C LEU A 15 3.41 -0.24 -12.03
N LEU A 16 2.35 -0.11 -12.83
CA LEU A 16 1.07 0.41 -12.38
C LEU A 16 0.47 -0.49 -11.27
N ALA A 17 0.45 -1.80 -11.48
CA ALA A 17 -0.03 -2.76 -10.49
C ALA A 17 0.74 -2.67 -9.17
N GLY A 18 2.08 -2.60 -9.22
CA GLY A 18 2.91 -2.40 -8.04
C GLY A 18 2.64 -1.07 -7.32
N THR A 19 2.38 -0.01 -8.08
CA THR A 19 2.08 1.32 -7.53
C THR A 19 0.74 1.32 -6.80
N VAL A 20 -0.31 0.74 -7.39
CA VAL A 20 -1.63 0.60 -6.77
C VAL A 20 -1.55 -0.26 -5.51
N TYR A 21 -0.82 -1.37 -5.57
CA TYR A 21 -0.60 -2.23 -4.41
C TYR A 21 0.12 -1.49 -3.27
N ALA A 22 1.14 -0.70 -3.58
CA ALA A 22 1.87 0.09 -2.58
C ALA A 22 0.96 1.13 -1.91
N LEU A 23 0.13 1.83 -2.69
CA LEU A 23 -0.84 2.80 -2.16
C LEU A 23 -1.89 2.13 -1.27
N TRP A 24 -2.43 0.98 -1.70
CA TRP A 24 -3.40 0.23 -0.90
C TRP A 24 -2.78 -0.30 0.40
N SER A 25 -1.60 -0.92 0.32
CA SER A 25 -0.87 -1.41 1.48
C SER A 25 -0.55 -0.29 2.47
N LYS A 26 -0.18 0.90 1.97
CA LYS A 26 0.02 2.08 2.82
C LYS A 26 -1.27 2.45 3.53
N HIS A 27 -2.39 2.53 2.81
CA HIS A 27 -3.67 2.89 3.40
C HIS A 27 -4.11 1.91 4.49
N VAL A 28 -3.99 0.60 4.24
CA VAL A 28 -4.28 -0.45 5.23
C VAL A 28 -3.36 -0.33 6.44
N THR A 29 -2.07 -0.04 6.22
CA THR A 29 -1.10 0.12 7.31
C THR A 29 -1.43 1.34 8.18
N GLU A 30 -1.79 2.48 7.58
CA GLU A 30 -2.19 3.68 8.33
C GLU A 30 -3.50 3.47 9.09
N GLN A 31 -4.49 2.78 8.51
CA GLN A 31 -5.70 2.39 9.24
C GLN A 31 -5.39 1.50 10.44
N ALA A 32 -4.53 0.48 10.27
CA ALA A 32 -4.12 -0.41 11.34
C ALA A 32 -3.31 0.31 12.45
N LYS A 33 -2.56 1.36 12.10
CA LYS A 33 -1.88 2.21 13.09
C LYS A 33 -2.85 3.11 13.85
N ALA A 34 -3.90 3.60 13.20
CA ALA A 34 -4.93 4.44 13.82
C ALA A 34 -5.91 3.64 14.68
N ASP A 35 -6.00 2.32 14.49
CA ASP A 35 -6.86 1.44 15.27
C ASP A 35 -6.25 1.12 16.66
N PRO A 36 -6.89 1.56 17.77
CA PRO A 36 -6.44 1.27 19.13
C PRO A 36 -6.67 -0.18 19.57
N ALA A 37 -7.50 -0.95 18.85
CA ALA A 37 -7.73 -2.37 19.14
C ALA A 37 -6.76 -3.29 18.39
N HIS A 38 -5.91 -2.76 17.50
CA HIS A 38 -5.01 -3.58 16.71
C HIS A 38 -3.86 -4.13 17.58
N PRO A 39 -3.62 -5.46 17.63
CA PRO A 39 -2.76 -6.11 18.62
C PRO A 39 -1.27 -5.73 18.54
N LYS A 40 -0.85 -5.07 17.45
CA LYS A 40 0.52 -4.58 17.24
C LYS A 40 0.62 -3.05 17.16
N SER A 41 -0.50 -2.32 17.24
CA SER A 41 -0.49 -0.85 17.16
C SER A 41 -0.21 -0.23 18.54
N ARG A 42 1.06 0.03 18.84
CA ARG A 42 1.46 0.81 20.02
C ARG A 42 1.26 2.32 19.83
N LEU A 43 1.21 2.78 18.58
CA LEU A 43 1.07 4.19 18.20
C LEU A 43 -0.32 4.75 18.55
N ALA A 44 -1.38 3.94 18.41
CA ALA A 44 -2.73 4.32 18.85
C ALA A 44 -2.84 4.40 20.38
N ALA A 45 -2.09 3.59 21.12
CA ALA A 45 -2.07 3.63 22.59
C ALA A 45 -1.34 4.87 23.15
N ASP A 46 -0.37 5.43 22.39
CA ASP A 46 0.38 6.65 22.76
C ASP A 46 -0.35 7.95 22.38
N THR A 47 -1.55 7.88 21.79
CA THR A 47 -2.35 9.07 21.53
C THR A 47 -2.82 9.65 22.87
N PRO A 48 -2.47 10.91 23.23
CA PRO A 48 -2.82 11.47 24.53
C PRO A 48 -4.34 11.60 24.63
N SER A 49 -4.94 10.85 25.56
CA SER A 49 -6.35 10.95 25.90
C SER A 49 -6.64 12.37 26.36
N ARG A 50 -7.41 13.11 25.57
CA ARG A 50 -7.88 14.45 25.91
C ARG A 50 -9.07 14.38 26.85
#